data_AF-A0A091P046-F1
#
_entry.id   AF-A0A091P046-F1
#
_cell.length_a   1.000
_cell.length_b   1.000
_cell.length_c   1.000
_cell.angle_alpha   90.00
_cell.angle_beta   90.00
_cell.angle_gamma   90.00
#
_symmetry.space_group_name_H-M   'P 1'
#
loop_
_entity.id
_entity.type
_entity.pdbx_description
1 polymer ?
#
loop_
_entity_poly.entity_id
_entity_poly.type
_entity_poly.pdbx_seq_one_letter_code
_entity_poly.pdbx_strand_id
1 'polypeptide(L)'
;DFLPFVCDGCSGVFCLQHRSRDAHGCSEVNIKKNAMKPDQHKSYPCSYKDCKEKELLPVLCPYCEKHFCLRHRHQSDHECEKLDTPKPQMAATQQLVKHIIGKYNSKKNEAKSKKRKGAKNSETAAKVALMKLKMHACGDKALPQVSRVCFQ
;
A
#
# COMPACT_ATOMS: atom_id res chain seq x y z
N ASP A 1 -2.80 -13.92 -34.57
CA ASP A 1 -2.68 -14.64 -33.28
C ASP A 1 -2.02 -16.01 -33.45
N PHE A 2 -0.70 -16.10 -33.51
CA PHE A 2 0.01 -17.38 -33.67
C PHE A 2 1.02 -17.57 -32.55
N LEU A 3 0.55 -17.66 -31.31
CA LEU A 3 1.37 -18.31 -30.29
C LEU A 3 1.40 -19.81 -30.64
N PRO A 4 2.57 -20.38 -30.98
CA PRO A 4 2.68 -21.80 -31.29
C PRO A 4 2.45 -22.62 -30.02
N PHE A 5 1.43 -23.48 -30.02
CA PHE A 5 1.19 -24.41 -28.91
C PHE A 5 1.75 -25.77 -29.28
N VAL A 6 2.74 -26.23 -28.53
CA VAL A 6 3.30 -27.57 -28.68
C VAL A 6 2.45 -28.57 -27.90
N CYS A 7 2.07 -29.67 -28.52
CA CYS A 7 1.33 -30.75 -27.87
C CYS A 7 2.27 -31.66 -27.07
N ASP A 8 2.02 -31.86 -25.78
CA ASP A 8 2.85 -32.70 -24.87
C ASP A 8 2.80 -34.23 -25.15
N GLY A 9 2.37 -34.64 -26.34
CA GLY A 9 2.15 -36.05 -26.69
C GLY A 9 2.82 -36.35 -28.01
N CYS A 10 2.28 -35.80 -29.08
CA CYS A 10 2.83 -35.94 -30.42
C CYS A 10 3.90 -34.88 -30.76
N SER A 11 4.17 -33.92 -29.86
CA SER A 11 5.10 -32.79 -30.07
C SER A 11 4.80 -31.90 -31.29
N GLY A 12 3.62 -32.03 -31.90
CA GLY A 12 3.15 -31.18 -32.98
C GLY A 12 2.86 -29.75 -32.52
N VAL A 13 3.00 -28.78 -33.42
CA VAL A 13 2.71 -27.36 -33.17
C VAL A 13 1.33 -27.02 -33.75
N PHE A 14 0.46 -26.46 -32.91
CA PHE A 14 -0.93 -26.19 -33.25
C PHE A 14 -1.32 -24.75 -32.90
N CYS A 15 -2.38 -24.25 -33.54
CA CYS A 15 -3.00 -22.98 -33.21
C CYS A 15 -3.92 -23.12 -31.98
N LEU A 16 -4.47 -21.99 -31.50
CA LEU A 16 -5.33 -21.97 -30.31
C LEU A 16 -6.52 -22.95 -30.39
N GLN A 17 -7.11 -23.11 -31.58
CA GLN A 17 -8.26 -24.01 -31.79
C GLN A 17 -7.89 -25.50 -31.78
N HIS A 18 -6.64 -25.83 -32.12
CA HIS A 18 -6.15 -27.22 -32.21
C HIS A 18 -5.18 -27.59 -31.08
N ARG A 19 -5.05 -26.73 -30.07
CA ARG A 19 -4.15 -26.91 -28.93
C ARG A 19 -4.46 -28.16 -28.10
N SER A 20 -5.73 -28.53 -27.96
CA SER A 20 -6.12 -29.70 -27.15
C SER A 20 -5.90 -31.00 -27.92
N ARG A 21 -5.61 -32.07 -27.16
CA ARG A 21 -5.36 -33.44 -27.66
C ARG A 21 -6.50 -33.94 -28.55
N ASP A 22 -7.73 -33.65 -28.15
CA ASP A 22 -8.95 -34.06 -28.85
C ASP A 22 -9.19 -33.25 -30.12
N ALA A 23 -8.88 -31.95 -30.12
CA ALA A 23 -9.14 -31.08 -31.26
C ALA A 23 -8.31 -31.42 -32.50
N HIS A 24 -7.10 -31.98 -32.34
CA HIS A 24 -6.27 -32.45 -33.45
C HIS A 24 -6.19 -33.97 -33.58
N GLY A 25 -6.99 -34.72 -32.82
CA GLY A 25 -6.99 -36.20 -32.87
C GLY A 25 -5.61 -36.80 -32.60
N CYS A 26 -4.97 -36.41 -31.49
CA CYS A 26 -3.61 -36.84 -31.16
C CYS A 26 -3.47 -38.37 -31.13
N SER A 27 -2.50 -38.88 -31.89
CA SER A 27 -2.18 -40.32 -31.98
C SER A 27 -1.67 -40.92 -30.65
N GLU A 28 -0.95 -40.13 -29.87
CA GLU A 28 -0.34 -40.55 -28.60
C GLU A 28 -1.32 -40.37 -27.42
N VAL A 29 -2.24 -41.31 -27.25
CA VAL A 29 -3.21 -41.34 -26.12
C VAL A 29 -2.60 -41.98 -24.87
N ASN A 30 -1.37 -41.62 -24.51
CA ASN A 30 -0.82 -42.00 -23.21
C ASN A 30 -1.38 -41.05 -22.15
N ILE A 31 -2.55 -41.41 -21.61
CA ILE A 31 -3.14 -40.79 -20.43
C ILE A 31 -2.25 -41.15 -19.24
N LYS A 32 -1.11 -40.47 -19.12
CA LYS A 32 -0.55 -40.20 -17.81
C LYS A 32 -1.58 -39.29 -17.17
N LYS A 33 -2.53 -39.89 -16.44
CA LYS A 33 -3.24 -39.17 -15.39
C LYS A 33 -2.11 -38.63 -14.53
N ASN A 34 -1.70 -37.40 -14.75
CA ASN A 34 -0.94 -36.66 -13.77
C ASN A 34 -1.89 -36.67 -12.59
N ALA A 35 -1.73 -37.66 -11.71
CA ALA A 35 -2.30 -37.61 -10.38
C ALA A 35 -1.84 -36.25 -9.90
N MET A 36 -2.76 -35.30 -9.87
CA MET A 36 -2.50 -33.98 -9.33
C MET A 36 -1.91 -34.29 -7.97
N LYS A 37 -0.59 -34.09 -7.83
CA LYS A 37 0.04 -34.24 -6.54
C LYS A 37 -0.79 -33.33 -5.65
N PRO A 38 -1.36 -33.83 -4.53
CA PRO A 38 -2.17 -33.00 -3.67
C PRO A 38 -1.34 -31.75 -3.39
N ASP A 39 -1.90 -30.60 -3.72
CA ASP A 39 -1.20 -29.32 -3.67
C ASP A 39 -0.57 -29.20 -2.29
N GLN A 40 0.73 -29.44 -2.23
CA GLN A 40 1.44 -29.55 -0.97
C GLN A 40 1.75 -28.10 -0.57
N HIS A 41 0.70 -27.37 -0.23
CA HIS A 41 0.74 -25.99 0.20
C HIS A 41 1.60 -25.91 1.44
N LYS A 42 2.86 -25.54 1.23
CA LYS A 42 3.81 -25.31 2.30
C LYS A 42 3.36 -24.05 3.04
N SER A 43 3.07 -24.20 4.33
CA SER A 43 2.74 -23.08 5.20
C SER A 43 3.96 -22.67 6.03
N TYR A 44 4.09 -21.37 6.27
CA TYR A 44 5.18 -20.74 7.00
C TYR A 44 4.62 -20.13 8.29
N PRO A 45 4.94 -20.69 9.47
CA PRO A 45 4.44 -20.18 10.73
C PRO A 45 5.11 -18.86 11.12
N CYS A 46 4.36 -18.00 11.80
CA CYS A 46 4.90 -16.79 12.40
C CYS A 46 5.81 -17.14 13.60
N SER A 47 6.97 -16.50 13.68
CA SER A 47 7.95 -16.67 14.77
C SER A 47 7.74 -15.69 15.92
N TYR A 48 6.75 -14.80 15.84
CA TYR A 48 6.44 -13.82 16.88
C TYR A 48 5.72 -14.46 18.08
N LYS A 49 5.99 -13.94 19.28
CA LYS A 49 5.40 -14.42 20.54
C LYS A 49 3.87 -14.39 20.44
N ASP A 50 3.23 -15.47 20.89
CA ASP A 50 1.77 -15.64 20.89
C ASP A 50 1.06 -15.58 19.52
N CYS A 51 1.79 -15.62 18.41
CA CYS A 51 1.20 -15.66 17.08
C CYS A 51 1.11 -17.10 16.55
N LYS A 52 -0.11 -17.56 16.24
CA LYS A 52 -0.36 -18.91 15.67
C LYS A 52 -0.69 -18.88 14.17
N GLU A 53 -0.65 -17.69 13.55
CA GLU A 53 -0.93 -17.52 12.14
C GLU A 53 0.18 -18.15 11.28
N LYS A 54 -0.23 -18.64 10.10
CA LYS A 54 0.66 -19.24 9.11
C LYS A 54 0.32 -18.66 7.75
N GLU A 55 1.35 -18.36 6.98
CA GLU A 55 1.20 -17.82 5.62
C GLU A 55 1.53 -18.89 4.59
N LEU A 56 0.88 -18.82 3.42
CA LEU A 56 1.21 -19.70 2.28
C LEU A 56 2.50 -19.26 1.57
N LEU A 57 2.92 -18.02 1.81
CA LEU A 57 4.13 -17.45 1.24
C LEU A 57 5.18 -17.21 2.33
N PRO A 58 6.47 -17.41 2.03
CA PRO A 58 7.53 -17.11 2.96
C PRO A 58 7.67 -15.58 3.12
N VAL A 59 7.35 -15.08 4.32
CA VAL A 59 7.60 -13.67 4.70
C VAL A 59 8.78 -13.64 5.67
N LEU A 60 9.96 -13.35 5.13
CA LEU A 60 11.21 -13.28 5.90
C LEU A 60 11.52 -11.84 6.30
N CYS A 61 11.92 -11.63 7.55
CA CYS A 61 12.50 -10.35 7.96
C CYS A 61 13.93 -10.25 7.44
N PRO A 62 14.33 -9.17 6.75
CA PRO A 62 15.67 -9.04 6.19
C PRO A 62 16.76 -8.83 7.27
N TYR A 63 16.37 -8.62 8.53
CA TYR A 63 17.31 -8.34 9.62
C TYR A 63 17.54 -9.55 10.52
N CYS A 64 16.46 -10.21 10.96
CA CYS A 64 16.53 -11.38 11.85
C CYS A 64 16.30 -12.72 11.13
N GLU A 65 16.00 -12.70 9.81
CA GLU A 65 15.88 -13.89 8.95
C GLU A 65 14.84 -14.93 9.40
N LYS A 66 13.91 -14.53 10.28
CA LYS A 66 12.79 -15.35 10.77
C LYS A 66 11.53 -15.14 9.93
N HIS A 67 10.66 -16.15 9.91
CA HIS A 67 9.36 -16.10 9.24
C HIS A 67 8.30 -15.41 10.11
N PHE A 68 7.49 -14.54 9.52
CA PHE A 68 6.38 -13.85 10.20
C PHE A 68 5.09 -13.91 9.37
N CYS A 69 3.94 -13.63 9.98
CA CYS A 69 2.70 -13.43 9.23
C CYS A 69 2.63 -12.01 8.66
N LEU A 70 1.63 -11.73 7.81
CA LEU A 70 1.46 -10.40 7.21
C LEU A 70 1.24 -9.30 8.26
N ARG A 71 0.67 -9.64 9.42
CA ARG A 71 0.47 -8.71 10.54
C ARG A 71 1.74 -8.37 11.31
N HIS A 72 2.74 -9.27 11.28
CA HIS A 72 4.00 -9.12 12.01
C HIS A 72 5.21 -8.95 11.07
N ARG A 73 4.98 -8.53 9.82
CA ARG A 73 6.02 -8.41 8.79
C ARG A 73 7.02 -7.29 9.09
N HIS A 74 6.60 -6.20 9.72
CA HIS A 74 7.52 -5.09 10.03
C HIS A 74 8.29 -5.33 11.32
N GLN A 75 9.48 -4.71 11.42
CA GLN A 75 10.38 -4.83 12.57
C GLN A 75 9.72 -4.50 13.91
N SER A 76 8.89 -3.46 13.96
CA SER A 76 8.19 -3.04 15.18
C SER A 76 7.09 -4.01 15.59
N ASP A 77 6.47 -4.70 14.64
CA ASP A 77 5.34 -5.58 14.91
C ASP A 77 5.78 -6.92 15.51
N HIS A 78 7.02 -7.36 15.23
CA HIS A 78 7.56 -8.63 15.74
C HIS A 78 8.68 -8.50 16.78
N GLU A 79 8.89 -7.32 17.36
CA GLU A 79 10.00 -7.05 18.30
C GLU A 79 11.35 -7.56 17.74
N CYS A 80 11.74 -7.08 16.54
CA CYS A 80 12.94 -7.59 15.86
C CYS A 80 14.19 -7.52 16.75
N GLU A 81 15.01 -8.58 16.77
CA GLU A 81 16.28 -8.54 17.52
C GLU A 81 17.24 -7.45 17.00
N LYS A 82 17.17 -7.16 15.70
CA LYS A 82 17.92 -6.10 15.02
C LYS A 82 16.96 -4.98 14.63
N LEU A 83 16.34 -4.33 15.61
CA LEU A 83 15.58 -3.10 15.37
C LEU A 83 16.55 -2.04 14.83
N ASP A 84 16.48 -1.78 13.53
CA ASP A 84 16.97 -0.51 12.99
C ASP A 84 16.04 0.57 13.51
N THR A 85 16.45 1.23 14.60
CA THR A 85 15.75 2.44 15.02
C THR A 85 15.78 3.42 13.85
N PRO A 86 14.62 3.95 13.41
CA PRO A 86 14.63 4.91 12.32
C PRO A 86 15.48 6.09 12.78
N LYS A 87 16.63 6.26 12.12
CA LYS A 87 17.45 7.47 12.23
C LYS A 87 16.49 8.65 12.11
N PRO A 88 16.44 9.59 13.07
CA PRO A 88 15.42 10.62 13.10
C PRO A 88 15.47 11.41 11.80
N GLN A 89 14.57 11.07 10.89
CA GLN A 89 14.33 11.90 9.72
C GLN A 89 13.77 13.20 10.26
N MET A 90 14.27 14.31 9.72
CA MET A 90 13.85 15.65 10.12
C MET A 90 14.19 16.04 11.56
N ALA A 91 15.42 15.76 12.03
CA ALA A 91 15.93 16.29 13.30
C ALA A 91 15.73 17.82 13.43
N ALA A 92 15.90 18.55 12.33
CA ALA A 92 15.63 20.00 12.27
C ALA A 92 14.15 20.35 12.56
N THR A 93 13.21 19.57 12.02
CA THR A 93 11.77 19.75 12.29
C THR A 93 11.44 19.42 13.75
N GLN A 94 12.05 18.39 14.33
CA GLN A 94 11.85 18.05 15.75
C GLN A 94 12.36 19.16 16.67
N GLN A 95 13.50 19.77 16.36
CA GLN A 95 14.02 20.93 17.09
C GLN A 95 13.08 22.15 16.98
N LEU A 96 12.56 22.42 15.77
CA LEU A 96 11.60 23.50 15.55
C LEU A 96 10.31 23.28 16.35
N VAL A 97 9.77 22.06 16.35
CA VAL A 97 8.56 21.69 17.13
C VAL A 97 8.81 21.88 18.63
N LYS A 98 9.96 21.43 19.15
CA LYS A 98 10.34 21.65 20.57
C LYS A 98 10.41 23.14 20.92
N HIS A 99 11.01 23.95 20.05
CA HIS A 99 11.11 25.39 20.24
C HIS A 99 9.74 26.09 20.21
N ILE A 100 8.84 25.68 19.31
CA ILE A 100 7.46 26.20 19.23
C ILE A 100 6.68 25.87 20.51
N ILE A 101 6.76 24.63 20.98
CA ILE A 101 6.08 24.18 22.21
C ILE A 101 6.63 24.90 23.44
N GLY A 102 7.96 25.02 23.55
CA GLY A 102 8.61 25.79 24.63
C GLY A 102 8.15 27.24 24.65
N LYS A 103 8.13 27.91 23.49
CA LYS A 103 7.68 29.29 23.34
C LYS A 103 6.20 29.48 23.67
N TYR A 104 5.36 28.49 23.40
CA TYR A 104 3.93 28.52 23.74
C TYR A 104 3.71 28.38 25.26
N ASN A 105 4.42 27.44 25.90
CA ASN A 105 4.30 27.19 27.33
C ASN A 105 4.84 28.35 28.18
N SER A 106 5.95 28.98 27.77
CA SER A 106 6.47 30.18 28.45
C SER A 106 5.52 31.38 28.38
N LYS A 107 4.70 31.48 27.32
CA LYS A 107 3.68 32.54 27.17
C LYS A 107 2.40 32.28 27.96
N LYS A 108 2.17 31.07 28.48
CA LYS A 108 0.99 30.75 29.28
C LYS A 108 1.08 31.29 30.71
N ASN A 109 2.30 31.55 31.21
CA ASN A 109 2.53 32.09 32.55
C ASN A 109 2.46 33.64 32.63
N GLU A 110 2.34 34.35 31.51
CA GLU A 110 2.20 35.82 31.46
C GLU A 110 1.12 36.30 30.48
N ALA A 111 -0.12 35.82 30.61
CA ALA A 111 -1.25 36.43 29.88
C ALA A 111 -2.64 36.16 30.52
N LYS A 112 -2.90 36.76 31.69
CA LYS A 112 -4.19 37.48 31.83
C LYS A 112 -4.07 38.75 30.96
N SER A 113 -5.12 39.10 30.22
CA SER A 113 -5.25 40.34 29.43
C SER A 113 -4.61 40.36 28.04
N LYS A 114 -5.39 39.93 27.03
CA LYS A 114 -5.82 40.71 25.84
C LYS A 114 -6.27 39.73 24.75
N LYS A 115 -7.59 39.56 24.66
CA LYS A 115 -8.26 38.96 23.50
C LYS A 115 -7.78 39.69 22.24
N ARG A 116 -6.93 39.05 21.44
CA ARG A 116 -6.59 39.55 20.10
C ARG A 116 -7.88 39.52 19.28
N LYS A 117 -8.47 40.69 19.05
CA LYS A 117 -9.55 40.85 18.07
C LYS A 117 -8.92 40.63 16.68
N GLY A 118 -8.87 39.37 16.24
CA GLY A 118 -8.68 39.05 14.83
C GLY A 118 -9.85 39.62 14.03
N ALA A 119 -9.55 40.18 12.87
CA ALA A 119 -10.49 40.91 12.01
C ALA A 119 -11.87 40.23 11.97
N LYS A 120 -12.89 40.98 12.39
CA LYS A 120 -14.28 40.61 12.15
C LYS A 120 -14.40 40.37 10.65
N ASN A 121 -14.84 39.17 10.26
CA ASN A 121 -15.15 38.69 8.89
C ASN A 121 -14.22 37.61 8.27
N SER A 122 -13.62 36.72 9.09
CA SER A 122 -12.93 35.50 8.59
C SER A 122 -13.75 34.70 7.56
N GLU A 123 -15.08 34.73 7.67
CA GLU A 123 -16.00 34.14 6.72
C GLU A 123 -15.88 34.75 5.30
N THR A 124 -15.77 36.08 5.18
CA THR A 124 -15.51 36.74 3.88
C THR A 124 -14.10 36.49 3.38
N ALA A 125 -13.09 36.40 4.25
CA ALA A 125 -11.74 36.06 3.82
C ALA A 125 -11.68 34.62 3.23
N ALA A 126 -12.37 33.68 3.86
CA ALA A 126 -12.54 32.31 3.35
C ALA A 126 -13.32 32.28 2.02
N LYS A 127 -14.39 33.09 1.89
CA LYS A 127 -15.15 33.22 0.63
C LYS A 127 -14.30 33.80 -0.50
N VAL A 128 -13.50 34.84 -0.23
CA VAL A 128 -12.61 35.45 -1.23
C VAL A 128 -11.50 34.48 -1.65
N ALA A 129 -10.94 33.70 -0.72
CA ALA A 129 -9.98 32.66 -1.05
C ALA A 129 -10.59 31.58 -1.97
N LEU A 130 -11.82 31.13 -1.66
CA LEU A 130 -12.55 30.18 -2.50
C LEU A 130 -12.86 30.76 -3.89
N MET A 131 -13.25 32.04 -3.98
CA MET A 131 -13.50 32.71 -5.26
C MET A 131 -12.24 32.80 -6.13
N LYS A 132 -11.07 33.13 -5.54
CA LYS A 132 -9.79 33.15 -6.26
C LYS A 132 -9.38 31.78 -6.78
N LEU A 133 -9.57 30.73 -5.99
CA LEU A 133 -9.28 29.36 -6.40
C LEU A 133 -10.21 28.90 -7.55
N LYS A 134 -11.49 29.28 -7.50
CA LYS A 134 -12.45 29.03 -8.58
C LYS A 134 -12.17 29.81 -9.86
N MET A 135 -11.55 31.00 -9.78
CA MET A 135 -11.24 31.83 -10.96
C MET A 135 -10.22 31.17 -11.89
N HIS A 136 -9.33 30.34 -11.36
CA HIS A 136 -8.30 29.64 -12.13
C HIS A 136 -8.62 28.15 -12.36
N ALA A 137 -9.79 27.68 -11.92
CA ALA A 137 -10.18 26.28 -12.06
C ALA A 137 -10.65 25.99 -13.50
N CYS A 138 -9.90 25.18 -14.23
CA CYS A 138 -10.29 24.67 -15.54
C CYS A 138 -11.25 23.47 -15.38
N GLY A 139 -12.45 23.53 -15.97
CA GLY A 139 -13.41 22.42 -15.97
C GLY A 139 -14.75 22.82 -16.58
N ASP A 140 -15.55 21.82 -16.99
CA ASP A 140 -16.86 22.05 -17.61
C ASP A 140 -17.81 22.79 -16.64
N LYS A 141 -18.46 23.86 -17.12
CA LYS A 141 -19.37 24.68 -16.31
C LYS A 141 -20.66 23.93 -15.96
N ALA A 142 -21.01 22.90 -16.71
CA ALA A 142 -22.20 22.09 -16.49
C ALA A 142 -22.11 21.19 -15.25
N LEU A 143 -20.90 20.93 -14.72
CA LEU A 143 -20.73 20.01 -13.59
C LEU A 143 -21.02 20.69 -12.23
N PRO A 144 -21.93 20.13 -11.41
CA PRO A 144 -22.25 20.62 -10.07
C PRO A 144 -21.02 20.71 -9.18
N GLN A 145 -21.01 21.69 -8.27
CA GLN A 145 -19.85 21.98 -7.42
C GLN A 145 -19.41 20.79 -6.55
N VAL A 146 -20.33 19.91 -6.18
CA VAL A 146 -20.05 18.69 -5.37
C VAL A 146 -19.20 17.66 -6.12
N SER A 147 -19.19 17.71 -7.46
CA SER A 147 -18.53 16.71 -8.30
C SER A 147 -17.14 17.16 -8.78
N ARG A 148 -16.66 18.33 -8.34
CA ARG A 148 -15.37 18.88 -8.76
C ARG A 148 -14.27 18.49 -7.77
N VAL A 149 -13.32 17.68 -8.22
CA VAL A 149 -12.12 17.33 -7.45
C VAL A 149 -11.04 18.38 -7.73
N CYS A 150 -10.58 19.06 -6.68
CA CYS A 150 -9.47 20.00 -6.76
C CYS A 150 -8.19 19.29 -6.30
N PHE A 151 -7.19 19.18 -7.18
CA PHE A 151 -5.86 18.69 -6.82
C PHE A 151 -5.07 19.85 -6.20
N GLN A 152 -4.43 19.58 -5.04
CA GLN A 152 -3.74 20.56 -4.19
C GLN A 152 -2.27 20.70 -4.55
#